data_AF-A0A2U3KQY4-F1
#
_entry.id   AF-A0A2U3KQY4-F1
#
_cell.length_a   1.000
_cell.length_b   1.000
_cell.length_c   1.000
_cell.angle_alpha   90.00
_cell.angle_beta   90.00
_cell.angle_gamma   90.00
#
_symmetry.space_group_name_H-M   'P 1'
#
loop_
_entity.id
_entity.type
_entity.pdbx_description
1 polymer ?
#
loop_
_entity_poly.entity_id
_entity_poly.type
_entity_poly.pdbx_seq_one_letter_code
_entity_poly.pdbx_strand_id
1 'polypeptide(L)'
;MDISFQSIGIIHTPYFAFNTPHQPIPDAPGDFWITLNPEYASALKSLENSNYIYVLYHLDQASPTIELLTHSPWAPELEIGLFASRSPNRPNPIGLSIVQLKAIQGNELVISGIDAYNGTPLLDIKPYMHFLDSKEDANNGWFDSLPDKDHTMAHALGLSHEHGPEHAHEHEHHHHEHEHRHPDHDDNHDHNQSSHSCHDRTSYEDGHDSHDRGPEHAHIRDHKHTKYHHEPND
;
A
#
# COMPACT_ATOMS: atom_id res chain seq x y z
N MET A 1 -19.51 23.97 19.05
CA MET A 1 -19.36 22.78 19.90
C MET A 1 -18.19 22.04 19.33
N ASP A 2 -17.17 21.81 20.16
CA ASP A 2 -15.94 21.19 19.71
C ASP A 2 -15.95 19.71 20.10
N ILE A 3 -15.39 18.87 19.22
CA ILE A 3 -15.30 17.42 19.39
C ILE A 3 -13.81 17.07 19.37
N SER A 4 -13.37 16.26 20.33
CA SER A 4 -11.99 15.78 20.41
C SER A 4 -11.93 14.30 20.10
N PHE A 5 -10.93 13.91 19.30
CA PHE A 5 -10.64 12.52 18.97
C PHE A 5 -9.33 12.08 19.61
N GLN A 6 -9.19 10.79 19.87
CA GLN A 6 -7.94 10.17 20.30
C GLN A 6 -7.50 9.20 19.21
N SER A 7 -6.20 9.21 18.90
CA SER A 7 -5.64 8.24 17.95
C SER A 7 -5.74 6.83 18.53
N ILE A 8 -6.14 5.87 17.71
CA ILE A 8 -6.24 4.45 18.07
C ILE A 8 -5.06 3.62 17.55
N GLY A 9 -4.15 4.24 16.81
CA GLY A 9 -3.00 3.56 16.21
C GLY A 9 -2.22 4.46 15.25
N ILE A 10 -1.31 3.84 14.49
CA ILE A 10 -0.42 4.53 13.55
C ILE A 10 -0.49 3.82 12.20
N ILE A 11 -0.49 4.61 11.12
CA ILE A 11 -0.37 4.11 9.75
C ILE A 11 1.10 4.14 9.33
N HIS A 12 1.57 3.03 8.77
CA HIS A 12 2.92 2.84 8.27
C HIS A 12 2.92 2.68 6.76
N THR A 13 3.72 3.50 6.09
CA THR A 13 3.81 3.56 4.62
C THR A 13 5.26 3.83 4.21
N PRO A 14 5.63 3.63 2.93
CA PRO A 14 6.91 4.10 2.40
C PRO A 14 6.93 5.62 2.13
N TYR A 15 5.92 6.37 2.57
CA TYR A 15 5.74 7.78 2.24
C TYR A 15 6.18 8.69 3.41
N PHE A 16 7.43 9.17 3.38
CA PHE A 16 8.01 9.98 4.47
C PHE A 16 8.06 11.49 4.16
N ALA A 17 7.84 11.89 2.90
CA ALA A 17 7.89 13.29 2.45
C ALA A 17 6.85 13.49 1.34
N PHE A 18 7.02 14.45 0.43
CA PHE A 18 6.11 14.77 -0.69
C PHE A 18 5.90 13.64 -1.73
N ASN A 19 6.20 12.38 -1.39
CA ASN A 19 6.07 11.21 -2.25
C ASN A 19 4.74 10.47 -2.10
N THR A 20 3.81 10.96 -1.27
CA THR A 20 2.46 10.37 -1.16
C THR A 20 1.66 10.64 -2.43
N PRO A 21 0.97 9.64 -3.00
CA PRO A 21 0.12 9.84 -4.16
C PRO A 21 -1.10 10.71 -3.79
N HIS A 22 -1.71 11.36 -4.78
CA HIS A 22 -2.91 12.17 -4.55
C HIS A 22 -4.13 11.35 -4.08
N GLN A 23 -4.19 10.06 -4.42
CA GLN A 23 -5.22 9.09 -4.01
C GLN A 23 -4.57 7.70 -3.86
N PRO A 24 -5.21 6.73 -3.15
CA PRO A 24 -4.64 5.40 -2.96
C PRO A 24 -4.39 4.66 -4.27
N ILE A 25 -3.25 3.98 -4.38
CA ILE A 25 -2.91 3.08 -5.48
C ILE A 25 -2.93 1.65 -4.92
N PRO A 26 -3.86 0.77 -5.36
CA PRO A 26 -4.02 -0.56 -4.77
C PRO A 26 -2.74 -1.41 -4.76
N ASP A 27 -2.03 -1.42 -5.90
CA ASP A 27 -0.81 -2.20 -6.13
C ASP A 27 0.46 -1.34 -5.95
N ALA A 28 0.41 -0.33 -5.08
CA ALA A 28 1.57 0.50 -4.78
C ALA A 28 2.77 -0.35 -4.29
N PRO A 29 4.00 -0.08 -4.77
CA PRO A 29 5.17 -0.79 -4.30
C PRO A 29 5.47 -0.43 -2.83
N GLY A 30 5.98 -1.40 -2.09
CA GLY A 30 6.38 -1.24 -0.68
C GLY A 30 5.40 -1.86 0.31
N ASP A 31 5.76 -1.74 1.59
CA ASP A 31 5.00 -2.31 2.70
C ASP A 31 4.06 -1.29 3.31
N PHE A 32 2.80 -1.70 3.49
CA PHE A 32 1.74 -0.89 4.08
C PHE A 32 1.08 -1.67 5.20
N TRP A 33 1.10 -1.09 6.40
CA TRP A 33 0.43 -1.71 7.55
C TRP A 33 -0.06 -0.66 8.55
N ILE A 34 -0.94 -1.08 9.44
CA ILE A 34 -1.49 -0.28 10.51
C ILE A 34 -1.19 -0.99 11.82
N THR A 35 -0.62 -0.28 12.79
CA THR A 35 -0.41 -0.79 14.15
C THR A 35 -1.39 -0.13 15.09
N LEU A 36 -2.34 -0.89 15.64
CA LEU A 36 -3.27 -0.40 16.66
C LEU A 36 -2.58 -0.29 18.02
N ASN A 37 -3.03 0.63 18.86
CA ASN A 37 -2.63 0.62 20.27
C ASN A 37 -3.08 -0.73 20.89
N PRO A 38 -2.25 -1.37 21.74
CA PRO A 38 -2.52 -2.72 22.25
C PRO A 38 -3.88 -2.90 22.93
N GLU A 39 -4.40 -1.86 23.60
CA GLU A 39 -5.71 -1.89 24.25
C GLU A 39 -6.88 -2.09 23.29
N TYR A 40 -6.71 -1.78 22.00
CA TYR A 40 -7.74 -1.94 20.96
C TYR A 40 -7.62 -3.24 20.18
N ALA A 41 -6.57 -4.05 20.39
CA ALA A 41 -6.31 -5.25 19.59
C ALA A 41 -7.49 -6.24 19.55
N SER A 42 -8.19 -6.41 20.68
CA SER A 42 -9.35 -7.30 20.76
C SER A 42 -10.54 -6.89 19.88
N ALA A 43 -10.61 -5.61 19.47
CA ALA A 43 -11.65 -5.09 18.60
C ALA A 43 -11.52 -5.57 17.14
N LEU A 44 -10.36 -6.13 16.76
CA LEU A 44 -10.13 -6.69 15.42
C LEU A 44 -10.83 -8.02 15.17
N LYS A 45 -11.40 -8.66 16.20
CA LYS A 45 -12.01 -9.98 16.10
C LYS A 45 -13.06 -10.03 14.98
N SER A 46 -12.92 -10.98 14.06
CA SER A 46 -13.79 -11.22 12.90
C SER A 46 -13.59 -10.25 11.73
N LEU A 47 -12.73 -9.23 11.86
CA LEU A 47 -12.44 -8.29 10.77
C LEU A 47 -11.72 -9.00 9.60
N GLU A 48 -11.00 -10.09 9.87
CA GLU A 48 -10.37 -10.97 8.87
C GLU A 48 -11.36 -11.58 7.86
N ASN A 49 -12.67 -11.52 8.13
CA ASN A 49 -13.71 -11.94 7.20
C ASN A 49 -14.09 -10.85 6.18
N SER A 50 -13.48 -9.67 6.26
CA SER A 50 -13.69 -8.55 5.34
C SER A 50 -12.50 -8.42 4.38
N ASN A 51 -12.77 -8.33 3.08
CA ASN A 51 -11.72 -8.09 2.08
C ASN A 51 -11.28 -6.62 2.03
N TYR A 52 -12.18 -5.70 2.38
CA TYR A 52 -11.94 -4.26 2.34
C TYR A 52 -12.40 -3.59 3.63
N ILE A 53 -11.69 -2.55 4.02
CA ILE A 53 -11.99 -1.74 5.19
C ILE A 53 -11.91 -0.26 4.84
N TYR A 54 -12.75 0.54 5.49
CA TYR A 54 -12.53 1.97 5.63
C TYR A 54 -11.46 2.22 6.68
N VAL A 55 -10.54 3.12 6.35
CA VAL A 55 -9.52 3.65 7.25
C VAL A 55 -9.75 5.14 7.35
N LEU A 56 -10.06 5.63 8.55
CA LEU A 56 -10.20 7.05 8.85
C LEU A 56 -9.00 7.50 9.66
N TYR A 57 -8.38 8.61 9.26
CA TYR A 57 -7.13 9.06 9.84
C TYR A 57 -7.04 10.58 9.90
N HIS A 58 -6.20 11.10 10.78
CA HIS A 58 -6.01 12.54 10.93
C HIS A 58 -4.87 13.00 10.02
N LEU A 59 -5.15 13.93 9.13
CA LEU A 59 -4.13 14.54 8.26
C LEU A 59 -3.37 15.60 9.07
N ASP A 60 -2.50 15.12 9.95
CA ASP A 60 -1.76 15.90 10.96
C ASP A 60 -0.75 16.89 10.33
N GLN A 61 -0.43 16.72 9.05
CA GLN A 61 0.43 17.61 8.27
C GLN A 61 -0.37 18.58 7.36
N ALA A 62 -1.70 18.60 7.44
CA ALA A 62 -2.51 19.54 6.67
C ALA A 62 -2.28 21.00 7.14
N SER A 63 -2.40 21.95 6.20
CA SER A 63 -2.28 23.36 6.53
C SER A 63 -3.37 23.80 7.52
N PRO A 64 -3.03 24.59 8.55
CA PRO A 64 -4.03 25.17 9.45
C PRO A 64 -4.87 26.27 8.76
N THR A 65 -4.39 26.81 7.64
CA THR A 65 -5.12 27.83 6.87
C THR A 65 -6.13 27.16 5.95
N ILE A 66 -7.40 27.53 6.10
CA ILE A 66 -8.50 26.98 5.32
C ILE A 66 -9.02 27.99 4.32
N GLU A 67 -9.06 27.58 3.06
CA GLU A 67 -9.73 28.28 1.98
C GLU A 67 -11.02 27.53 1.61
N LEU A 68 -12.13 28.27 1.43
CA LEU A 68 -13.42 27.68 1.10
C LEU A 68 -13.54 27.28 -0.38
N LEU A 69 -12.64 27.80 -1.20
CA LEU A 69 -12.46 27.47 -2.60
C LEU A 69 -11.07 26.87 -2.78
N THR A 70 -10.91 25.99 -3.76
CA THR A 70 -9.65 25.27 -4.00
C THR A 70 -9.56 24.83 -5.46
N HIS A 71 -8.37 24.42 -5.87
CA HIS A 71 -8.09 23.87 -7.19
C HIS A 71 -7.68 22.40 -7.06
N SER A 72 -8.24 21.54 -7.91
CA SER A 72 -7.83 20.14 -7.95
C SER A 72 -6.46 20.00 -8.62
N PRO A 73 -5.56 19.12 -8.14
CA PRO A 73 -4.32 18.79 -8.86
C PRO A 73 -4.56 18.32 -10.31
N TRP A 74 -5.74 17.79 -10.61
CA TRP A 74 -6.12 17.30 -11.94
C TRP A 74 -6.79 18.35 -12.83
N ALA A 75 -7.23 19.47 -12.27
CA ALA A 75 -7.78 20.58 -13.02
C ALA A 75 -7.37 21.92 -12.36
N PRO A 76 -6.10 22.32 -12.45
CA PRO A 76 -5.58 23.49 -11.74
C PRO A 76 -6.25 24.80 -12.14
N GLU A 77 -6.78 24.90 -13.36
CA GLU A 77 -7.48 26.08 -13.86
C GLU A 77 -8.93 26.20 -13.36
N LEU A 78 -9.48 25.13 -12.76
CA LEU A 78 -10.86 25.09 -12.28
C LEU A 78 -10.92 25.28 -10.76
N GLU A 79 -11.48 26.41 -10.34
CA GLU A 79 -11.80 26.66 -8.94
C GLU A 79 -13.12 25.96 -8.55
N ILE A 80 -13.10 25.20 -7.47
CA ILE A 80 -14.25 24.48 -6.92
C ILE A 80 -14.40 24.75 -5.43
N GLY A 81 -15.60 24.55 -4.89
CA GLY A 81 -15.80 24.57 -3.45
C GLY A 81 -15.00 23.47 -2.75
N LEU A 82 -14.44 23.77 -1.57
CA LEU A 82 -13.62 22.82 -0.81
C LEU A 82 -14.33 21.46 -0.61
N PHE A 83 -15.63 21.48 -0.31
CA PHE A 83 -16.42 20.26 -0.10
C PHE A 83 -16.79 19.50 -1.38
N ALA A 84 -16.61 20.11 -2.55
CA ALA A 84 -16.64 19.43 -3.85
C ALA A 84 -15.28 18.80 -4.22
N SER A 85 -14.26 18.94 -3.36
CA SER A 85 -12.92 18.39 -3.54
C SER A 85 -12.58 17.33 -2.48
N ARG A 86 -11.46 16.64 -2.68
CA ARG A 86 -10.78 15.78 -1.69
C ARG A 86 -9.50 16.41 -1.11
N SER A 87 -9.36 17.75 -1.17
CA SER A 87 -8.20 18.46 -0.60
C SER A 87 -7.99 18.10 0.88
N PRO A 88 -6.74 17.92 1.35
CA PRO A 88 -6.42 17.64 2.75
C PRO A 88 -6.62 18.86 3.68
N ASN A 89 -6.51 20.08 3.14
CA ASN A 89 -6.64 21.33 3.89
C ASN A 89 -8.11 21.66 4.13
N ARG A 90 -8.69 21.09 5.20
CA ARG A 90 -10.13 21.19 5.51
C ARG A 90 -10.37 21.58 6.97
N PRO A 91 -11.55 22.13 7.32
CA PRO A 91 -11.89 22.47 8.70
C PRO A 91 -11.67 21.33 9.70
N ASN A 92 -11.96 20.10 9.28
CA ASN A 92 -11.61 18.87 9.99
C ASN A 92 -10.74 18.03 9.05
N PRO A 93 -9.41 17.99 9.23
CA PRO A 93 -8.49 17.31 8.32
C PRO A 93 -8.54 15.80 8.60
N ILE A 94 -9.58 15.16 8.07
CA ILE A 94 -9.85 13.72 8.18
C ILE A 94 -9.66 13.10 6.80
N GLY A 95 -8.71 12.17 6.70
CA GLY A 95 -8.53 11.29 5.55
C GLY A 95 -9.49 10.11 5.61
N LEU A 96 -9.88 9.61 4.43
CA LEU A 96 -10.77 8.48 4.27
C LEU A 96 -10.33 7.67 3.06
N SER A 97 -9.90 6.43 3.32
CA SER A 97 -9.46 5.51 2.29
C SER A 97 -10.12 4.15 2.45
N ILE A 98 -10.44 3.51 1.33
CA ILE A 98 -10.85 2.12 1.27
C ILE A 98 -9.62 1.33 0.86
N VAL A 99 -9.19 0.39 1.69
CA VAL A 99 -8.01 -0.44 1.43
C VAL A 99 -8.37 -1.91 1.53
N GLN A 100 -7.67 -2.75 0.77
CA GLN A 100 -7.77 -4.19 0.91
C GLN A 100 -7.10 -4.60 2.22
N LEU A 101 -7.79 -5.41 3.03
CA LEU A 101 -7.22 -6.07 4.19
C LEU A 101 -6.55 -7.38 3.74
N LYS A 102 -5.23 -7.47 3.87
CA LYS A 102 -4.44 -8.63 3.41
C LYS A 102 -4.22 -9.64 4.53
N ALA A 103 -3.94 -9.17 5.75
CA ALA A 103 -3.74 -10.02 6.92
C ALA A 103 -3.94 -9.23 8.22
N ILE A 104 -4.19 -9.95 9.32
CA ILE A 104 -4.15 -9.42 10.69
C ILE A 104 -3.18 -10.28 11.50
N GLN A 105 -2.25 -9.63 12.22
CA GLN A 105 -1.27 -10.28 13.09
C GLN A 105 -1.20 -9.55 14.43
N GLY A 106 -1.83 -10.11 15.46
CA GLY A 106 -1.92 -9.45 16.76
C GLY A 106 -2.70 -8.14 16.67
N ASN A 107 -2.03 -7.01 16.90
CA ASN A 107 -2.57 -5.65 16.79
C ASN A 107 -2.21 -4.96 15.45
N GLU A 108 -1.64 -5.69 14.49
CA GLU A 108 -1.23 -5.14 13.19
C GLU A 108 -2.12 -5.64 12.06
N LEU A 109 -2.41 -4.74 11.10
CA LEU A 109 -3.17 -5.03 9.90
C LEU A 109 -2.29 -4.75 8.68
N VAL A 110 -2.04 -5.76 7.85
CA VAL A 110 -1.36 -5.60 6.56
C VAL A 110 -2.39 -5.22 5.50
N ILE A 111 -2.14 -4.16 4.74
CA ILE A 111 -3.12 -3.56 3.82
C ILE A 111 -2.59 -3.34 2.40
N SER A 112 -3.47 -2.99 1.46
CA SER A 112 -3.08 -2.40 0.16
C SER A 112 -2.52 -0.99 0.33
N GLY A 113 -2.03 -0.39 -0.76
CA GLY A 113 -1.57 1.00 -0.75
C GLY A 113 -2.65 1.97 -0.24
N ILE A 114 -2.20 2.99 0.51
CA ILE A 114 -3.02 4.06 1.09
C ILE A 114 -2.30 5.40 0.90
N ASP A 115 -3.04 6.49 0.67
CA ASP A 115 -2.55 7.86 0.49
C ASP A 115 -2.34 8.60 1.83
N ALA A 116 -1.50 8.05 2.70
CA ALA A 116 -1.15 8.63 4.00
C ALA A 116 0.37 8.64 4.21
N TYR A 117 0.88 9.68 4.89
CA TYR A 117 2.28 9.70 5.31
C TYR A 117 2.55 8.62 6.35
N ASN A 118 3.80 8.15 6.40
CA ASN A 118 4.25 7.27 7.46
C ASN A 118 4.16 8.00 8.80
N GLY A 119 3.56 7.35 9.79
CA GLY A 119 3.33 7.94 11.10
C GLY A 119 1.98 8.66 11.23
N THR A 120 1.18 8.73 10.16
CA THR A 120 -0.14 9.38 10.21
C THR A 120 -1.04 8.74 11.28
N PRO A 121 -1.65 9.53 12.19
CA PRO A 121 -2.49 9.01 13.26
C PRO A 121 -3.80 8.39 12.75
N LEU A 122 -4.10 7.18 13.23
CA LEU A 122 -5.33 6.48 12.90
C LEU A 122 -6.47 6.91 13.82
N LEU A 123 -7.65 7.20 13.25
CA LEU A 123 -8.84 7.55 14.02
C LEU A 123 -9.82 6.38 14.14
N ASP A 124 -10.06 5.63 13.06
CA ASP A 124 -11.09 4.58 13.05
C ASP A 124 -10.87 3.56 11.92
N ILE A 125 -11.43 2.35 12.11
CA ILE A 125 -11.50 1.29 11.10
C ILE A 125 -12.94 0.77 11.04
N LYS A 126 -13.49 0.59 9.83
CA LYS A 126 -14.80 -0.03 9.63
C LYS A 126 -14.76 -1.05 8.49
N PRO A 127 -15.52 -2.16 8.57
CA PRO A 127 -15.65 -3.06 7.43
C PRO A 127 -16.34 -2.32 6.27
N TYR A 128 -15.82 -2.49 5.05
CA TYR A 128 -16.53 -2.09 3.84
C TYR A 128 -17.53 -3.20 3.47
N MET A 129 -18.80 -2.84 3.40
CA MET A 129 -19.90 -3.77 3.14
C MET A 129 -20.45 -3.51 1.74
N HIS A 130 -20.14 -4.39 0.79
CA HIS A 130 -20.51 -4.23 -0.62
C HIS A 130 -21.99 -3.81 -0.83
N PHE A 131 -22.92 -4.47 -0.14
CA PHE A 131 -24.36 -4.17 -0.28
C PHE A 131 -24.80 -2.82 0.30
N LEU A 132 -24.02 -2.22 1.22
CA LEU A 132 -24.32 -0.92 1.83
C LEU A 132 -23.58 0.21 1.12
N ASP A 133 -22.31 -0.03 0.81
CA ASP A 133 -21.35 1.00 0.45
C ASP A 133 -21.17 1.16 -1.06
N SER A 134 -21.48 0.14 -1.86
CA SER A 134 -21.43 0.27 -3.31
C SER A 134 -22.59 1.13 -3.84
N LYS A 135 -22.28 2.01 -4.80
CA LYS A 135 -23.22 2.94 -5.45
C LYS A 135 -23.01 2.86 -6.95
N GLU A 136 -23.81 2.04 -7.63
CA GLU A 136 -23.70 1.84 -9.08
C GLU A 136 -24.09 3.09 -9.88
N ASP A 137 -24.86 4.00 -9.29
CA ASP A 137 -25.34 5.25 -9.88
C ASP A 137 -24.44 6.46 -9.57
N ALA A 138 -23.28 6.25 -8.96
CA ALA A 138 -22.33 7.32 -8.66
C ALA A 138 -21.78 7.98 -9.95
N ASN A 139 -21.57 9.30 -9.89
CA ASN A 139 -20.91 10.09 -10.94
C ASN A 139 -19.65 10.79 -10.38
N ASN A 140 -18.87 11.47 -11.23
CA ASN A 140 -17.65 12.16 -10.82
C ASN A 140 -17.86 13.66 -10.58
N GLY A 141 -19.11 14.11 -10.48
CA GLY A 141 -19.46 15.51 -10.24
C GLY A 141 -18.91 16.46 -11.31
N TRP A 142 -18.21 17.52 -10.88
CA TRP A 142 -17.62 18.52 -11.78
C TRP A 142 -16.57 17.92 -12.73
N PHE A 143 -15.94 16.80 -12.35
CA PHE A 143 -14.92 16.15 -13.17
C PHE A 143 -15.50 15.64 -14.50
N ASP A 144 -16.77 15.23 -14.52
CA ASP A 144 -17.44 14.76 -15.74
C ASP A 144 -17.65 15.86 -16.79
N SER A 145 -17.51 17.13 -16.41
CA SER A 145 -17.63 18.29 -17.29
C SER A 145 -16.30 18.74 -17.90
N LEU A 146 -15.18 18.12 -17.53
CA LEU A 146 -13.87 18.47 -18.08
C LEU A 146 -13.79 18.11 -19.58
N PRO A 147 -13.25 19.00 -20.44
CA PRO A 147 -13.13 18.74 -21.88
C PRO A 147 -12.32 17.49 -22.22
N ASP A 148 -11.35 17.12 -21.37
CA ASP A 148 -10.44 15.99 -21.55
C ASP A 148 -10.45 15.05 -20.33
N LYS A 149 -11.66 14.74 -19.85
CA LYS A 149 -11.85 13.97 -18.62
C LYS A 149 -11.26 12.56 -18.68
N ASP A 150 -11.28 11.90 -19.84
CA ASP A 150 -10.80 10.52 -19.96
C ASP A 150 -9.28 10.46 -19.80
N HIS A 151 -8.56 11.41 -20.41
CA HIS A 151 -7.13 11.60 -20.21
C HIS A 151 -6.78 12.00 -18.77
N THR A 152 -7.53 12.95 -18.22
CA THR A 152 -7.36 13.42 -16.83
C THR A 152 -7.61 12.27 -15.83
N MET A 153 -8.59 11.42 -16.10
CA MET A 153 -8.90 10.24 -15.28
C MET A 153 -7.80 9.20 -15.38
N ALA A 154 -7.22 8.99 -16.56
CA ALA A 154 -6.06 8.10 -16.73
C ALA A 154 -4.87 8.58 -15.88
N HIS A 155 -4.57 9.89 -15.88
CA HIS A 155 -3.58 10.47 -14.97
C HIS A 155 -3.94 10.29 -13.49
N ALA A 156 -5.19 10.56 -13.11
CA ALA A 156 -5.65 10.41 -11.72
C ALA A 156 -5.53 8.97 -11.20
N LEU A 157 -5.73 7.99 -12.07
CA LEU A 157 -5.65 6.56 -11.76
C LEU A 157 -4.26 5.95 -11.99
N GLY A 158 -3.28 6.74 -12.46
CA GLY A 158 -1.94 6.24 -12.80
C GLY A 158 -1.93 5.23 -13.95
N LEU A 159 -2.92 5.29 -14.84
CA LEU A 159 -3.04 4.39 -15.99
C LEU A 159 -2.18 4.87 -17.16
N SER A 160 -1.45 3.95 -17.78
CA SER A 160 -0.70 4.22 -19.02
C SER A 160 -1.65 4.59 -20.16
N HIS A 161 -1.34 5.68 -20.89
CA HIS A 161 -2.10 6.15 -22.05
C HIS A 161 -1.21 6.99 -22.98
N GLU A 162 -1.65 7.24 -24.22
CA GLU A 162 -0.88 8.00 -25.21
C GLU A 162 -1.11 9.52 -25.08
N HIS A 163 -0.06 10.32 -25.22
CA HIS A 163 -0.16 11.77 -25.31
C HIS A 163 -0.29 12.20 -26.78
N GLY A 164 -1.34 12.97 -27.10
CA GLY A 164 -1.49 13.61 -28.40
C GLY A 164 -0.47 14.75 -28.61
N PRO A 165 -0.19 15.16 -29.86
CA PRO A 165 0.86 16.12 -30.19
C PRO A 165 0.65 17.55 -29.65
N GLU A 166 -0.51 17.88 -29.07
CA GLU A 166 -0.84 19.22 -28.54
C GLU A 166 -0.66 19.35 -27.02
N HIS A 167 -0.38 18.28 -26.29
CA HIS A 167 -0.30 18.27 -24.82
C HIS A 167 1.13 18.03 -24.32
N ALA A 168 2.02 19.00 -24.54
CA ALA A 168 3.31 19.06 -23.87
C ALA A 168 3.16 19.80 -22.53
N HIS A 169 2.75 19.09 -21.48
CA HIS A 169 2.96 19.56 -20.12
C HIS A 169 4.33 19.05 -19.64
N GLU A 170 5.22 19.95 -19.26
CA GLU A 170 6.42 19.60 -18.49
C GLU A 170 5.98 19.13 -17.10
N HIS A 171 5.63 17.86 -16.99
CA HIS A 171 5.61 17.19 -15.70
C HIS A 171 7.06 16.86 -15.36
N GLU A 172 7.58 17.40 -14.26
CA GLU A 172 8.74 16.80 -13.59
C GLU A 172 8.31 15.42 -13.07
N HIS A 173 8.29 14.44 -13.98
CA HIS A 173 8.34 13.05 -13.59
C HIS A 173 9.70 12.85 -12.94
N HIS A 174 9.73 12.73 -11.62
CA HIS A 174 10.86 12.11 -10.93
C HIS A 174 10.92 10.65 -11.37
N HIS A 175 11.51 10.42 -12.55
CA HIS A 175 11.94 9.12 -13.00
C HIS A 175 13.02 8.65 -12.04
N HIS A 176 12.67 7.73 -11.14
CA HIS A 176 13.68 6.86 -10.54
C HIS A 176 14.23 5.98 -11.66
N GLU A 177 15.39 6.34 -12.19
CA GLU A 177 16.18 5.44 -13.03
C GLU A 177 16.57 4.22 -12.19
N HIS A 178 15.92 3.09 -12.44
CA HIS A 178 16.45 1.80 -12.03
C HIS A 178 17.54 1.40 -13.03
N GLU A 179 18.81 1.63 -12.68
CA GLU A 179 19.93 0.99 -13.36
C GLU A 179 19.89 -0.52 -13.10
N HIS A 180 19.23 -1.26 -13.98
CA HIS A 180 19.44 -2.70 -14.09
C HIS A 180 20.75 -2.95 -14.84
N ARG A 181 21.85 -3.16 -14.10
CA ARG A 181 23.04 -3.80 -14.65
C ARG A 181 22.82 -5.31 -14.75
N HIS A 182 22.52 -5.78 -15.95
CA HIS A 182 22.75 -7.16 -16.33
C HIS A 182 24.25 -7.37 -16.60
N PRO A 183 24.88 -8.43 -16.07
CA PRO A 183 26.19 -8.84 -16.52
C PRO A 183 26.04 -9.67 -17.81
N ASP A 184 26.54 -9.12 -18.92
CA ASP A 184 26.71 -9.86 -20.17
C ASP A 184 27.73 -10.98 -19.97
N HIS A 185 27.30 -12.21 -20.28
CA HIS A 185 28.17 -13.34 -20.54
C HIS A 185 28.67 -13.22 -21.99
N ASP A 186 29.97 -13.05 -22.17
CA ASP A 186 30.62 -13.12 -23.48
C ASP A 186 31.70 -14.22 -23.43
N ASP A 187 31.36 -15.38 -24.00
CA ASP A 187 32.30 -16.45 -24.32
C ASP A 187 32.90 -16.16 -25.70
N ASN A 188 34.20 -15.85 -25.78
CA ASN A 188 34.98 -16.27 -26.94
C ASN A 188 36.49 -16.35 -26.68
N HIS A 189 37.04 -17.51 -27.02
CA HIS A 189 38.46 -17.84 -27.07
C HIS A 189 39.17 -17.13 -28.24
N ASP A 190 40.42 -16.66 -28.05
CA ASP A 190 41.59 -17.16 -28.79
C ASP A 190 42.94 -16.61 -28.25
N HIS A 191 44.01 -17.36 -28.54
CA HIS A 191 45.38 -17.32 -28.03
C HIS A 191 46.23 -16.09 -28.38
N ASN A 192 47.12 -15.66 -27.46
CA ASN A 192 48.55 -15.51 -27.77
C ASN A 192 49.45 -15.43 -26.51
N GLN A 193 50.67 -15.95 -26.65
CA GLN A 193 51.70 -16.19 -25.66
C GLN A 193 52.49 -14.91 -25.28
N SER A 194 52.87 -14.78 -24.01
CA SER A 194 54.27 -14.51 -23.60
C SER A 194 54.44 -14.52 -22.07
N SER A 195 55.31 -15.42 -21.63
CA SER A 195 56.18 -15.43 -20.43
C SER A 195 56.12 -14.26 -19.44
N HIS A 196 56.05 -14.56 -18.14
CA HIS A 196 57.16 -14.44 -17.18
C HIS A 196 56.78 -15.01 -15.80
N SER A 197 57.79 -15.55 -15.11
CA SER A 197 57.75 -16.39 -13.92
C SER A 197 57.61 -15.65 -12.59
N CYS A 198 57.08 -16.33 -11.57
CA CYS A 198 57.64 -16.55 -10.21
C CYS A 198 56.53 -17.21 -9.36
N HIS A 199 56.64 -18.49 -8.92
CA HIS A 199 57.14 -18.92 -7.60
C HIS A 199 56.61 -18.01 -6.47
N ASP A 200 55.83 -18.48 -5.50
CA ASP A 200 56.21 -19.54 -4.55
C ASP A 200 55.01 -20.16 -3.78
N ARG A 201 55.29 -21.33 -3.20
CA ARG A 201 54.53 -22.26 -2.34
C ARG A 201 54.09 -21.59 -1.02
N THR A 202 53.07 -22.03 -0.26
CA THR A 202 52.89 -23.28 0.55
C THR A 202 51.48 -23.21 1.19
N SER A 203 50.55 -24.19 1.10
CA SER A 203 50.37 -25.48 1.83
C SER A 203 50.15 -25.41 3.36
N TYR A 204 49.09 -26.11 3.81
CA TYR A 204 48.72 -26.74 5.12
C TYR A 204 47.29 -26.34 5.58
N GLU A 205 46.25 -27.20 5.48
CA GLU A 205 45.87 -28.38 6.31
C GLU A 205 45.55 -27.98 7.79
N ASP A 206 44.56 -28.49 8.54
CA ASP A 206 43.59 -29.59 8.40
C ASP A 206 42.62 -29.58 9.61
N GLY A 207 41.51 -30.35 9.50
CA GLY A 207 40.94 -31.15 10.61
C GLY A 207 39.73 -30.58 11.38
N HIS A 208 38.52 -31.17 11.22
CA HIS A 208 37.93 -32.28 12.02
C HIS A 208 37.18 -31.77 13.28
N ASP A 209 36.03 -32.26 13.75
CA ASP A 209 35.35 -33.54 13.59
C ASP A 209 33.85 -33.46 14.01
N SER A 210 33.15 -34.51 13.59
CA SER A 210 31.76 -34.98 13.72
C SER A 210 31.19 -35.33 15.11
N HIS A 211 29.86 -35.55 15.18
CA HIS A 211 29.07 -36.64 15.82
C HIS A 211 27.64 -36.14 16.16
N ASP A 212 26.52 -36.88 16.23
CA ASP A 212 25.91 -38.08 15.63
C ASP A 212 24.57 -38.30 16.43
N ARG A 213 23.58 -38.96 15.81
CA ARG A 213 22.39 -39.70 16.37
C ARG A 213 21.04 -39.00 16.65
N GLY A 214 20.01 -39.44 15.90
CA GLY A 214 18.61 -39.59 16.37
C GLY A 214 18.38 -41.00 16.97
N PRO A 215 17.19 -41.65 16.87
CA PRO A 215 15.80 -41.21 16.60
C PRO A 215 14.76 -41.77 17.64
N GLU A 216 13.45 -41.48 17.54
CA GLU A 216 12.38 -42.43 17.96
C GLU A 216 10.93 -42.05 17.52
N HIS A 217 10.11 -43.09 17.31
CA HIS A 217 8.74 -43.16 16.77
C HIS A 217 7.62 -42.99 17.82
N ALA A 218 6.41 -42.53 17.44
CA ALA A 218 5.12 -43.02 17.98
C ALA A 218 3.84 -42.54 17.21
N HIS A 219 3.31 -43.44 16.37
CA HIS A 219 1.94 -43.92 16.17
C HIS A 219 0.63 -43.28 16.77
N ILE A 220 -0.37 -43.09 15.87
CA ILE A 220 -1.83 -43.46 15.86
C ILE A 220 -2.85 -42.65 16.71
N ARG A 221 -3.87 -42.03 16.07
CA ARG A 221 -5.31 -42.47 16.04
C ARG A 221 -6.29 -41.42 15.47
N ASP A 222 -7.00 -41.86 14.43
CA ASP A 222 -8.30 -41.38 13.98
C ASP A 222 -9.36 -41.45 15.07
N HIS A 223 -10.23 -40.43 15.15
CA HIS A 223 -11.57 -40.60 15.70
C HIS A 223 -12.65 -39.90 14.87
N LYS A 224 -13.78 -40.61 14.83
CA LYS A 224 -14.95 -40.48 13.97
C LYS A 224 -15.86 -39.32 14.37
N HIS A 225 -16.41 -38.65 13.35
CA HIS A 225 -17.84 -38.53 13.06
C HIS A 225 -18.82 -38.22 14.21
N THR A 226 -19.42 -37.01 14.18
CA THR A 226 -20.82 -36.79 14.56
C THR A 226 -21.48 -35.83 13.55
N LYS A 227 -22.55 -36.33 12.92
CA LYS A 227 -23.49 -35.56 12.09
C LYS A 227 -24.49 -34.88 13.02
N TYR A 228 -24.81 -33.61 12.80
CA TYR A 228 -26.03 -32.98 13.30
C TYR A 228 -26.98 -32.73 12.13
N HIS A 229 -28.10 -33.44 12.14
CA HIS A 229 -29.31 -33.10 11.41
C HIS A 229 -30.15 -32.17 12.31
N HIS A 230 -30.64 -31.06 11.75
CA HIS A 230 -31.87 -30.44 12.23
C HIS A 230 -32.66 -29.93 11.01
N GLU A 231 -33.87 -30.46 10.88
CA GLU A 231 -34.90 -30.04 9.94
C GLU A 231 -35.60 -28.76 10.43
N PRO A 232 -36.33 -28.05 9.55
CA PRO A 232 -36.89 -26.73 9.85
C PRO A 232 -38.24 -26.81 10.54
N ASN A 233 -38.55 -25.80 11.36
CA ASN A 233 -39.90 -25.55 11.86
C ASN A 233 -40.62 -24.56 10.94
N ASP A 234 -41.92 -24.85 10.80
CA ASP A 234 -43.03 -24.18 10.10
C ASP A 234 -43.01 -22.65 9.96
#